data_AF-A0A087TUQ3-F1
#
_entry.id   AF-A0A087TUQ3-F1
#
_cell.length_a   1.000
_cell.length_b   1.000
_cell.length_c   1.000
_cell.angle_alpha   90.00
_cell.angle_beta   90.00
_cell.angle_gamma   90.00
#
_symmetry.space_group_name_H-M   'P 1'
#
loop_
_entity.id
_entity.type
_entity.pdbx_description
1 polymer ?
#
loop_
_entity_poly.entity_id
_entity_poly.type
_entity_poly.pdbx_seq_one_letter_code
_entity_poly.pdbx_strand_id
1 'polypeptide(L)'
;MQTNLQYYMTLPNINIEKIKYLEPKDYQDLFLKGAQLYSESKFIESIEVMEVSLKEYLSAEEDCRFQCEGPMLESSKEELFVAITNHFTYALRCNLNCPRKLAYMYGHVHEDLLAS
;
A
#
# COMPACT_ATOMS: atom_id res chain seq x y z
N MET A 1 -4.91 -9.48 7.49
CA MET A 1 -5.47 -10.48 6.54
C MET A 1 -4.59 -10.74 5.31
N GLN A 2 -3.50 -9.98 5.07
CA GLN A 2 -2.73 -10.04 3.81
C GLN A 2 -1.94 -11.35 3.58
N THR A 3 -1.49 -12.02 4.65
CA THR A 3 -0.78 -13.32 4.58
C THR A 3 -1.69 -14.50 4.21
N ASN A 4 -3.01 -14.35 4.31
CA ASN A 4 -3.95 -15.45 4.05
C ASN A 4 -4.04 -15.77 2.55
N LEU A 5 -3.91 -14.77 1.68
CA LEU A 5 -4.11 -14.95 0.25
C LEU A 5 -3.05 -15.86 -0.37
N GLN A 6 -1.77 -15.65 -0.03
CA GLN A 6 -0.68 -16.50 -0.50
C GLN A 6 -0.90 -17.96 -0.09
N TYR A 7 -1.30 -18.20 1.16
CA TYR A 7 -1.61 -19.55 1.64
C TYR A 7 -2.70 -20.20 0.78
N TYR A 8 -3.82 -19.51 0.54
CA TYR A 8 -4.88 -20.04 -0.31
C TYR A 8 -4.42 -20.24 -1.75
N MET A 9 -3.54 -19.41 -2.31
CA MET A 9 -3.00 -19.62 -3.65
C MET A 9 -2.18 -20.92 -3.80
N THR A 10 -1.63 -21.46 -2.70
CA THR A 10 -0.79 -22.67 -2.73
C THR A 10 -1.56 -24.00 -2.63
N LEU A 11 -2.87 -23.99 -2.35
CA LEU A 11 -3.61 -25.25 -2.19
C LEU A 11 -3.88 -25.92 -3.55
N PRO A 12 -3.80 -27.27 -3.61
CA PRO A 12 -4.11 -28.00 -4.83
C PRO A 12 -5.57 -27.80 -5.26
N ASN A 13 -5.80 -27.78 -6.59
CA ASN A 13 -7.10 -27.58 -7.25
C ASN A 13 -7.70 -26.16 -7.17
N ILE A 14 -6.91 -25.15 -6.80
CA ILE A 14 -7.36 -23.76 -6.89
C ILE A 14 -7.06 -23.20 -8.28
N ASN A 15 -8.10 -22.64 -8.90
CA ASN A 15 -7.94 -21.85 -10.10
C ASN A 15 -7.60 -20.41 -9.70
N ILE A 16 -6.34 -20.02 -9.92
CA ILE A 16 -5.81 -18.69 -9.59
C ILE A 16 -6.61 -17.58 -10.28
N GLU A 17 -7.13 -17.82 -11.49
CA GLU A 17 -7.96 -16.86 -12.24
C GLU A 17 -9.31 -16.56 -11.57
N LYS A 18 -9.77 -17.44 -10.67
CA LYS A 18 -11.01 -17.23 -9.90
C LYS A 18 -10.76 -16.56 -8.55
N ILE A 19 -9.51 -16.32 -8.18
CA ILE A 19 -9.17 -15.64 -6.93
C ILE A 19 -9.38 -14.14 -7.14
N LYS A 20 -10.34 -13.59 -6.41
CA LYS A 20 -10.62 -12.16 -6.43
C LYS A 20 -9.97 -11.47 -5.24
N TYR A 21 -9.10 -10.51 -5.51
CA TYR A 21 -8.61 -9.60 -4.47
C TYR A 21 -9.75 -8.63 -4.11
N LEU A 22 -10.11 -8.57 -2.82
CA LEU A 22 -11.24 -7.78 -2.34
C LEU A 22 -10.86 -6.39 -1.84
N GLU A 23 -9.57 -6.11 -1.70
CA GLU A 23 -9.06 -4.81 -1.28
C GLU A 23 -8.07 -4.21 -2.31
N PRO A 24 -8.37 -4.25 -3.63
CA PRO A 24 -7.51 -3.60 -4.61
C PRO A 24 -7.46 -2.11 -4.30
N LYS A 25 -6.26 -1.54 -4.41
CA LYS A 25 -6.11 -0.09 -4.43
C LYS A 25 -6.18 0.37 -5.88
N ASP A 26 -6.80 1.50 -6.13
CA ASP A 26 -7.08 1.97 -7.50
C ASP A 26 -5.81 2.11 -8.35
N TYR A 27 -4.69 2.52 -7.75
CA TYR A 27 -3.40 2.58 -8.44
C TYR A 27 -2.87 1.20 -8.90
N GLN A 28 -3.22 0.09 -8.23
CA GLN A 28 -2.65 -1.23 -8.54
C GLN A 28 -3.09 -1.71 -9.92
N ASP A 29 -4.39 -1.59 -10.21
CA ASP A 29 -4.94 -2.00 -11.51
C ASP A 29 -4.49 -1.07 -12.64
N LEU A 30 -4.36 0.23 -12.36
CA LEU A 30 -3.81 1.20 -13.29
C LEU A 30 -2.33 0.91 -13.59
N PHE A 31 -1.53 0.61 -12.57
CA PHE A 31 -0.12 0.25 -12.73
C PHE A 31 0.04 -1.00 -13.61
N LEU A 32 -0.73 -2.06 -13.32
CA LEU A 32 -0.70 -3.29 -14.12
C LEU A 32 -1.11 -3.04 -15.57
N LYS A 33 -2.15 -2.23 -15.80
CA LYS A 33 -2.57 -1.82 -17.14
C LYS A 33 -1.48 -1.02 -17.87
N GLY A 34 -0.84 -0.08 -17.18
CA GLY A 34 0.29 0.69 -17.71
C GLY A 34 1.45 -0.22 -18.11
N ALA A 35 1.83 -1.16 -17.24
CA ALA A 35 2.89 -2.14 -17.52
C ALA A 35 2.55 -3.04 -18.72
N GLN A 36 1.28 -3.44 -18.86
CA GLN A 36 0.82 -4.17 -20.04
C GLN A 36 0.96 -3.34 -21.33
N LEU A 37 0.48 -2.09 -21.32
CA LEU A 37 0.60 -1.19 -22.48
C LEU A 37 2.06 -0.95 -22.89
N TYR A 38 2.95 -0.81 -21.90
CA TYR A 38 4.39 -0.73 -22.12
C TYR A 38 4.92 -1.97 -22.85
N SER A 39 4.53 -3.18 -22.39
CA SER A 39 4.93 -4.44 -23.03
C SER A 39 4.41 -4.58 -24.47
N GLU A 40 3.25 -3.97 -24.77
CA GLU A 40 2.65 -3.92 -26.11
C GLU A 40 3.24 -2.81 -27.00
N SER A 41 4.28 -2.09 -26.54
CA SER A 41 4.88 -0.93 -27.23
C SER A 41 3.93 0.25 -27.46
N LYS A 42 2.84 0.33 -26.68
CA LYS A 42 1.87 1.43 -26.67
C LYS A 42 2.31 2.50 -25.67
N PHE A 43 3.40 3.17 -25.98
CA PHE A 43 4.09 4.03 -25.02
C PHE A 43 3.29 5.27 -24.62
N ILE A 44 2.55 5.88 -25.55
CA ILE A 44 1.75 7.08 -25.27
C ILE A 44 0.65 6.75 -24.26
N GLU A 45 -0.12 5.70 -24.53
CA GLU A 45 -1.18 5.24 -23.62
C GLU A 45 -0.59 4.74 -22.29
N SER A 46 0.58 4.09 -22.32
CA SER A 46 1.27 3.66 -21.10
C SER A 46 1.64 4.84 -20.21
N ILE A 47 2.15 5.94 -20.77
CA ILE A 47 2.52 7.14 -20.01
C ILE A 47 1.27 7.72 -19.34
N GLU A 48 0.20 7.93 -20.09
CA GLU A 48 -1.05 8.49 -19.55
C GLU A 48 -1.60 7.64 -18.40
N VAL A 49 -1.64 6.32 -18.57
CA VAL A 49 -2.14 5.41 -17.53
C VAL A 49 -1.22 5.37 -16.31
N MET A 50 0.10 5.37 -16.50
CA MET A 50 1.07 5.38 -15.39
C MET A 50 1.04 6.69 -14.61
N GLU A 51 0.84 7.84 -15.26
CA GLU A 51 0.69 9.12 -14.55
C GLU A 51 -0.57 9.17 -13.68
N VAL A 52 -1.69 8.61 -14.16
CA VAL A 52 -2.90 8.47 -13.35
C VAL A 52 -2.66 7.50 -12.18
N SER A 53 -2.02 6.36 -12.45
CA SER A 53 -1.61 5.41 -11.40
C SER A 53 -0.78 6.07 -10.31
N LEU A 54 0.17 6.94 -10.68
CA LEU A 54 1.03 7.62 -9.72
C LEU A 54 0.25 8.59 -8.83
N LYS A 55 -0.72 9.33 -9.40
CA LYS A 55 -1.58 10.23 -8.62
C LYS A 55 -2.41 9.47 -7.59
N GLU A 56 -3.01 8.35 -7.98
CA GLU A 56 -3.78 7.50 -7.08
C GLU A 56 -2.89 6.86 -5.99
N TYR A 57 -1.65 6.51 -6.34
CA TYR A 57 -0.67 6.00 -5.36
C TYR A 57 -0.34 7.06 -4.30
N LEU A 58 -0.04 8.30 -4.71
CA LEU A 58 0.26 9.40 -3.79
C LEU A 58 -0.93 9.71 -2.88
N SER A 59 -2.15 9.70 -3.42
CA SER A 59 -3.38 9.85 -2.63
C SER A 59 -3.50 8.75 -1.57
N ALA A 60 -3.27 7.49 -1.96
CA ALA A 60 -3.30 6.36 -1.03
C ALA A 60 -2.16 6.42 0.03
N GLU A 61 -1.01 6.99 -0.31
CA GLU A 61 0.08 7.25 0.63
C GLU A 61 -0.29 8.33 1.65
N GLU A 62 -0.88 9.44 1.20
CA GLU A 62 -1.39 10.48 2.08
C GLU A 62 -2.44 9.94 3.05
N ASP A 63 -3.40 9.15 2.56
CA ASP A 63 -4.41 8.49 3.38
C ASP A 63 -3.77 7.54 4.41
N CYS A 64 -2.76 6.77 4.00
CA CYS A 64 -2.04 5.89 4.91
C CYS A 64 -1.36 6.67 6.04
N ARG A 65 -0.71 7.79 5.69
CA ARG A 65 -0.02 8.65 6.67
C ARG A 65 -0.99 9.35 7.60
N PHE A 66 -2.13 9.81 7.07
CA PHE A 66 -3.19 10.41 7.88
C PHE A 66 -3.71 9.43 8.95
N GLN A 67 -3.86 8.16 8.61
CA GLN A 67 -4.27 7.11 9.56
C GLN A 67 -3.24 6.82 10.67
N CYS A 68 -1.98 7.26 10.52
CA CYS A 68 -0.94 7.05 11.53
C CYS A 68 -1.02 8.03 12.72
N GLU A 69 -1.72 9.16 12.58
CA GLU A 69 -1.77 10.24 13.58
C GLU A 69 -2.87 10.06 14.67
N GLY A 70 -3.38 8.83 14.85
CA GLY A 70 -4.51 8.54 15.74
C GLY A 70 -4.41 9.12 17.17
N PRO A 71 -5.50 9.06 17.97
CA PRO A 71 -5.56 9.77 19.24
C PRO A 71 -4.44 9.38 20.21
N MET A 72 -3.86 10.36 20.90
CA MET A 72 -2.93 10.11 22.00
C MET A 72 -3.69 9.57 23.21
N LEU A 73 -3.12 8.58 23.88
CA LEU A 73 -3.69 8.07 25.13
C LEU A 73 -3.62 9.15 26.22
N GLU A 74 -4.68 9.25 27.03
CA GLU A 74 -4.64 10.08 28.23
C GLU A 74 -3.49 9.63 29.14
N SER A 75 -2.72 10.59 29.64
CA SER A 75 -1.57 10.34 30.51
C SER A 75 -1.58 11.28 31.71
N SER A 76 -1.05 10.80 32.83
CA SER A 76 -0.83 11.63 34.02
C SER A 76 0.26 12.67 33.75
N LYS A 77 0.35 13.69 34.61
CA LYS A 77 1.38 14.74 34.47
C LYS A 77 2.80 14.19 34.61
N GLU A 78 3.01 13.15 35.42
CA GLU A 78 4.33 12.54 35.59
C GLU A 78 4.79 11.77 34.35
N GLU A 79 3.85 11.22 33.56
CA GLU A 79 4.14 10.37 32.40
C GLU A 79 3.97 11.09 31.05
N LEU A 80 3.53 12.35 31.06
CA LEU A 80 3.18 13.10 29.86
C LEU A 80 4.30 13.12 28.81
N PHE A 81 5.54 13.38 29.22
CA PHE A 81 6.69 13.41 28.29
C PHE A 81 6.89 12.05 27.62
N VAL A 82 6.80 10.96 28.38
CA VAL A 82 6.95 9.59 27.86
C VAL A 82 5.80 9.27 26.90
N ALA A 83 4.57 9.62 27.24
CA ALA A 83 3.41 9.41 26.40
C ALA A 83 3.53 10.15 25.06
N ILE A 84 3.93 11.43 25.09
CA ILE A 84 4.18 12.25 23.91
C ILE A 84 5.28 11.64 23.04
N THR A 85 6.44 11.33 23.62
CA THR A 85 7.57 10.75 22.86
C THR A 85 7.20 9.42 22.22
N ASN A 86 6.49 8.55 22.94
CA ASN A 86 6.04 7.27 22.40
C ASN A 86 5.05 7.44 21.25
N HIS A 87 4.08 8.36 21.40
CA HIS A 87 3.09 8.64 20.37
C HIS A 87 3.74 9.14 19.07
N PHE A 88 4.62 10.14 19.15
CA PHE A 88 5.30 10.65 17.95
C PHE A 88 6.28 9.62 17.35
N THR A 89 6.96 8.83 18.18
CA THR A 89 7.83 7.74 17.69
C THR A 89 7.01 6.70 16.92
N TYR A 90 5.82 6.35 17.42
CA TYR A 90 4.91 5.44 16.72
C TYR A 90 4.43 6.03 15.40
N ALA A 91 3.94 7.29 15.40
CA ALA A 91 3.45 7.95 14.20
C ALA A 91 4.53 8.03 13.12
N LEU A 92 5.77 8.41 13.48
CA LEU A 92 6.91 8.45 12.57
C LEU A 92 7.22 7.07 11.97
N ARG A 93 7.28 6.02 12.80
CA ARG A 93 7.51 4.65 12.31
C ARG A 93 6.36 4.16 11.43
N CYS A 94 5.13 4.55 11.72
CA CYS A 94 3.97 4.19 10.91
C CYS A 94 4.03 4.86 9.53
N ASN A 95 4.33 6.16 9.49
CA ASN A 95 4.49 6.94 8.26
C ASN A 95 5.57 6.36 7.35
N LEU A 96 6.76 6.05 7.91
CA LEU A 96 7.86 5.43 7.17
C LEU A 96 7.51 4.05 6.60
N ASN A 97 6.53 3.36 7.18
CA ASN A 97 6.08 2.05 6.71
C ASN A 97 4.96 2.13 5.65
N CYS A 98 4.43 3.31 5.31
CA CYS A 98 3.34 3.43 4.34
C CYS A 98 3.70 2.91 2.94
N PRO A 99 4.86 3.25 2.34
CA PRO A 99 5.27 2.67 1.05
C PRO A 99 5.30 1.14 1.08
N ARG A 100 5.83 0.56 2.17
CA ARG A 100 5.85 -0.90 2.35
C ARG A 100 4.47 -1.52 2.47
N LYS A 101 3.50 -0.82 3.09
CA LYS A 101 2.10 -1.29 3.16
C LYS A 101 1.42 -1.23 1.81
N LEU A 102 1.70 -0.20 1.01
CA LEU A 102 1.16 -0.02 -0.33
C LEU A 102 1.83 -0.96 -1.36
N ALA A 103 3.08 -1.36 -1.13
CA ALA A 103 3.78 -2.35 -1.94
C ALA A 103 3.13 -3.75 -1.95
N TYR A 104 2.16 -4.03 -1.08
CA TYR A 104 1.41 -5.29 -1.10
C TYR A 104 0.37 -5.29 -2.22
N MET A 105 0.62 -6.05 -3.27
CA MET A 105 -0.31 -6.27 -4.39
C MET A 105 -0.54 -7.76 -4.58
N TYR A 106 -1.80 -8.18 -4.71
CA TYR A 106 -2.17 -9.58 -5.02
C TYR A 106 -1.49 -10.62 -4.09
N GLY A 107 -1.28 -10.26 -2.83
CA GLY A 107 -0.67 -11.13 -1.83
C GLY A 107 0.85 -11.12 -1.83
N HIS A 108 1.52 -10.47 -2.77
CA HIS A 108 2.98 -10.36 -2.82
C HIS A 108 3.44 -8.94 -2.46
N VAL A 109 4.64 -8.84 -1.89
CA VAL A 109 5.32 -7.56 -1.68
C VAL A 109 6.15 -7.27 -2.92
N HIS A 110 5.90 -6.14 -3.54
CA HIS A 110 6.71 -5.61 -4.62
C HIS A 110 7.65 -4.56 -4.04
N GLU A 111 8.90 -4.95 -3.77
CA GLU A 111 9.92 -4.01 -3.32
C GLU A 111 10.08 -2.88 -4.35
N ASP A 112 10.30 -1.66 -3.86
CA ASP A 112 10.49 -0.44 -4.66
C ASP A 112 9.33 -0.10 -5.63
N LEU A 113 8.11 -0.55 -5.34
CA LEU A 113 6.92 -0.16 -6.10
C LEU A 113 6.68 1.35 -5.99
N LEU A 114 6.91 2.07 -7.09
CA LEU A 114 6.73 3.53 -7.17
C LEU A 114 7.49 4.29 -6.06
N ALA A 115 8.64 3.76 -5.63
CA ALA A 115 9.46 4.38 -4.59
C ALA A 115 9.94 5.77 -5.03
N SER A 116 9.68 6.77 -4.19
CA SER A 116 10.16 8.15 -4.29
C SER A 116 11.47 8.37 -3.53
#